data_AF-A0A2W7AJ55-F1
#
_entry.id   AF-A0A2W7AJ55-F1
#
_cell.length_a   1.000
_cell.length_b   1.000
_cell.length_c   1.000
_cell.angle_alpha   90.00
_cell.angle_beta   90.00
_cell.angle_gamma   90.00
#
_symmetry.space_group_name_H-M   'P 1'
#
loop_
_entity.id
_entity.type
_entity.pdbx_description
1 polymer ?
#
loop_
_entity_poly.entity_id
_entity_poly.type
_entity_poly.pdbx_seq_one_letter_code
_entity_poly.pdbx_strand_id
1 'polypeptide(L)'
;MSDHQSNNLFPIKKLDDLIRPFVVPPEQKISLAKDYDPDYKADHLKKSKAKGQLKEGIEALAEYQDILYAQNTHAVLIIFQAMDAAGKDSTIKHVMSGINPQGCQVSSFKAPSTEELNHDYLWRCSKALPERGRIGIFNRSYYEEILVTRVHPEILKQRPLPVSIVDNDIWKRRFEEINNYEKHLVNNGTIILKFFLNVSKEEQKDRFLERINRPEKNWKFSENDANERAYWDDYMAVYEDMFNHTSTKYAPWYIIPADRKWFTRLVVAGIIYTQLKELNLKYPTLSKEQHHELLNAKKILESQK
;
A
#
# COMPACT_ATOMS: atom_id res chain seq x y z
N MET A 1 -34.01 2.16 -9.29
CA MET A 1 -33.24 2.24 -8.03
C MET A 1 -33.23 0.85 -7.44
N SER A 2 -32.19 0.07 -7.74
CA SER A 2 -32.00 -1.25 -7.12
C SER A 2 -31.29 -1.07 -5.78
N ASP A 3 -31.82 -1.68 -4.75
CA ASP A 3 -31.17 -1.88 -3.46
C ASP A 3 -29.78 -2.52 -3.66
N HIS A 4 -28.71 -1.72 -3.63
CA HIS A 4 -27.38 -2.22 -3.28
C HIS A 4 -27.29 -2.38 -1.76
N GLN A 5 -28.19 -3.20 -1.20
CA GLN A 5 -28.04 -3.71 0.15
C GLN A 5 -26.93 -4.77 0.18
N SER A 6 -25.82 -4.41 0.82
CA SER A 6 -25.03 -5.25 1.73
C SER A 6 -24.59 -6.67 1.31
N ASN A 7 -24.43 -6.99 0.02
CA ASN A 7 -23.73 -8.22 -0.35
C ASN A 7 -22.22 -8.02 -0.26
N ASN A 8 -21.55 -8.84 0.54
CA ASN A 8 -20.09 -8.94 0.50
C ASN A 8 -19.69 -9.49 -0.87
N LEU A 9 -19.22 -8.60 -1.75
CA LEU A 9 -18.75 -8.93 -3.10
C LEU A 9 -17.42 -9.68 -3.07
N PHE A 10 -16.70 -9.66 -1.94
CA PHE A 10 -15.47 -10.42 -1.80
C PHE A 10 -15.76 -11.90 -1.48
N PRO A 11 -15.07 -12.85 -2.13
CA PRO A 11 -15.41 -14.29 -2.10
C PRO A 11 -14.96 -15.03 -0.83
N ILE A 12 -14.86 -14.30 0.29
CA ILE A 12 -14.52 -14.82 1.61
C ILE A 12 -15.59 -14.35 2.59
N LYS A 13 -16.43 -15.29 3.05
CA LYS A 13 -17.55 -14.99 3.94
C LYS A 13 -17.13 -14.29 5.24
N LYS A 14 -16.02 -14.73 5.84
CA LYS A 14 -15.44 -14.15 7.06
C LYS A 14 -14.12 -13.44 6.74
N LEU A 15 -14.18 -12.44 5.87
CA LEU A 15 -13.00 -11.71 5.42
C LEU A 15 -12.29 -11.02 6.59
N ASP A 16 -13.04 -10.42 7.51
CA ASP A 16 -12.49 -9.75 8.69
C ASP A 16 -11.63 -10.70 9.54
N ASP A 17 -12.06 -11.95 9.72
CA ASP A 17 -11.29 -12.95 10.46
C ASP A 17 -9.98 -13.34 9.75
N LEU A 18 -9.94 -13.23 8.41
CA LEU A 18 -8.72 -13.46 7.65
C LEU A 18 -7.75 -12.29 7.78
N ILE A 19 -8.23 -11.04 7.76
CA ILE A 19 -7.36 -9.85 7.67
C ILE A 19 -6.99 -9.26 9.04
N ARG A 20 -7.85 -9.40 10.05
CA ARG A 20 -7.66 -8.84 11.41
C ARG A 20 -6.32 -9.20 12.04
N PRO A 21 -5.77 -10.43 11.91
CA PRO A 21 -4.48 -10.77 12.53
C PRO A 21 -3.30 -9.93 12.05
N PHE A 22 -3.42 -9.25 10.89
CA PHE A 22 -2.30 -8.55 10.27
C PHE A 22 -2.24 -7.06 10.61
N VAL A 23 -3.28 -6.49 11.24
CA VAL A 23 -3.22 -5.09 11.67
C VAL A 23 -2.22 -4.93 12.80
N VAL A 24 -1.39 -3.89 12.73
CA VAL A 24 -0.54 -3.49 13.85
C VAL A 24 -1.39 -2.66 14.79
N PRO A 25 -1.71 -3.15 16.00
CA PRO A 25 -2.58 -2.44 16.92
C PRO A 25 -1.98 -1.07 17.30
N PRO A 26 -2.75 0.02 17.21
CA PRO A 26 -2.28 1.32 17.65
C PRO A 26 -2.02 1.32 19.15
N GLU A 27 -0.99 2.07 19.58
CA GLU A 27 -0.62 2.25 21.00
C GLU A 27 -0.18 0.97 21.71
N GLN A 28 -0.03 -0.15 21.00
CA GLN A 28 0.47 -1.41 21.54
C GLN A 28 1.82 -1.73 20.91
N LYS A 29 2.78 -2.11 21.74
CA LYS A 29 4.07 -2.59 21.25
C LYS A 29 3.92 -3.99 20.69
N ILE A 30 4.44 -4.19 19.50
CA ILE A 30 4.61 -5.50 18.87
C ILE A 30 6.09 -5.86 18.80
N SER A 31 6.35 -7.16 18.69
CA SER A 31 7.63 -7.71 18.26
C SER A 31 7.45 -8.36 16.89
N LEU A 32 8.13 -7.83 15.87
CA LEU A 32 8.00 -8.29 14.49
C LEU A 32 8.35 -9.78 14.37
N ALA A 33 9.43 -10.20 15.03
CA ALA A 33 9.92 -11.57 14.95
C ALA A 33 9.05 -12.59 15.72
N LYS A 34 8.34 -12.16 16.78
CA LYS A 34 7.54 -13.07 17.63
C LYS A 34 6.08 -13.12 17.21
N ASP A 35 5.52 -11.99 16.80
CA ASP A 35 4.08 -11.83 16.61
C ASP A 35 3.65 -12.09 15.17
N TYR A 36 4.58 -12.03 14.20
CA TYR A 36 4.28 -12.12 12.78
C TYR A 36 5.15 -13.15 12.04
N ASP A 37 4.57 -14.33 11.78
CA ASP A 37 5.20 -15.39 10.99
C ASP A 37 5.14 -15.10 9.46
N PRO A 38 6.29 -14.99 8.76
CA PRO A 38 6.34 -14.73 7.32
C PRO A 38 5.81 -15.87 6.41
N ASP A 39 5.71 -17.13 6.89
CA ASP A 39 5.12 -18.28 6.15
C ASP A 39 3.68 -18.59 6.55
N TYR A 40 3.06 -17.76 7.39
CA TYR A 40 1.64 -17.92 7.72
C TYR A 40 0.76 -17.88 6.45
N LYS A 41 -0.18 -18.82 6.34
CA LYS A 41 -1.01 -19.01 5.14
C LYS A 41 -2.45 -19.43 5.40
N ALA A 42 -2.93 -19.29 6.65
CA ALA A 42 -4.26 -19.72 7.11
C ALA A 42 -4.63 -21.12 6.59
N ASP A 43 -4.24 -22.19 7.30
CA ASP A 43 -4.16 -23.58 6.80
C ASP A 43 -5.42 -24.14 6.11
N HIS A 44 -6.59 -23.55 6.37
CA HIS A 44 -7.84 -23.90 5.68
C HIS A 44 -7.91 -23.41 4.21
N LEU A 45 -7.01 -22.53 3.77
CA LEU A 45 -6.97 -21.98 2.42
C LEU A 45 -5.98 -22.72 1.52
N LYS A 46 -6.53 -23.46 0.54
CA LYS A 46 -5.74 -24.08 -0.53
C LYS A 46 -5.34 -23.04 -1.57
N LYS A 47 -4.11 -23.12 -2.08
CA LYS A 47 -3.56 -22.22 -3.12
C LYS A 47 -4.44 -22.07 -4.36
N SER A 48 -5.04 -23.16 -4.86
CA SER A 48 -5.94 -23.10 -6.03
C SER A 48 -7.20 -22.29 -5.74
N LYS A 49 -7.82 -22.52 -4.58
CA LYS A 49 -9.00 -21.78 -4.11
C LYS A 49 -8.68 -20.31 -3.90
N ALA A 50 -7.56 -20.01 -3.25
CA ALA A 50 -7.11 -18.64 -3.01
C ALA A 50 -6.85 -17.84 -4.30
N LYS A 51 -6.38 -18.50 -5.37
CA LYS A 51 -6.25 -17.86 -6.70
C LYS A 51 -7.60 -17.50 -7.31
N GLY A 52 -8.61 -18.38 -7.20
CA GLY A 52 -9.98 -18.09 -7.64
C GLY A 52 -10.58 -16.94 -6.85
N GLN A 53 -10.43 -16.98 -5.52
CA GLN A 53 -10.88 -15.93 -4.62
C GLN A 53 -10.18 -14.58 -4.88
N LEU A 54 -8.90 -14.59 -5.23
CA LEU A 54 -8.21 -13.37 -5.62
C LEU A 54 -8.80 -12.79 -6.92
N LYS A 55 -9.13 -13.62 -7.90
CA LYS A 55 -9.71 -13.16 -9.17
C LYS A 55 -11.05 -12.47 -8.95
N GLU A 56 -11.97 -13.14 -8.25
CA GLU A 56 -13.29 -12.58 -7.90
C GLU A 56 -13.14 -11.33 -7.01
N GLY A 57 -12.17 -11.32 -6.08
CA GLY A 57 -11.87 -10.14 -5.26
C GLY A 57 -11.36 -8.94 -6.06
N ILE A 58 -10.61 -9.16 -7.14
CA ILE A 58 -10.14 -8.10 -8.05
C ILE A 58 -11.31 -7.51 -8.84
N GLU A 59 -12.28 -8.33 -9.27
CA GLU A 59 -13.50 -7.87 -9.93
C GLU A 59 -14.30 -6.95 -8.99
N ALA A 60 -14.47 -7.36 -7.73
CA ALA A 60 -15.13 -6.55 -6.71
C ALA A 60 -14.36 -5.24 -6.40
N LEU A 61 -13.03 -5.26 -6.41
CA LEU A 61 -12.22 -4.05 -6.25
C LEU A 61 -12.39 -3.07 -7.43
N ALA A 62 -12.54 -3.58 -8.65
CA ALA A 62 -12.77 -2.76 -9.83
C ALA A 62 -14.10 -1.99 -9.74
N GLU A 63 -15.17 -2.67 -9.30
CA GLU A 63 -16.48 -2.03 -9.07
C GLU A 63 -16.37 -0.88 -8.05
N TYR A 64 -15.72 -1.11 -6.92
CA TYR A 64 -15.54 -0.05 -5.92
C TYR A 64 -14.65 1.08 -6.40
N GLN A 65 -13.64 0.80 -7.23
CA GLN A 65 -12.80 1.82 -7.81
C GLN A 65 -13.58 2.71 -8.79
N ASP A 66 -14.49 2.15 -9.59
CA ASP A 66 -15.36 2.94 -10.47
C ASP A 66 -16.27 3.88 -9.68
N ILE A 67 -16.83 3.40 -8.56
CA ILE A 67 -17.65 4.23 -7.66
C ILE A 67 -16.78 5.32 -7.00
N LEU A 68 -15.58 4.98 -6.51
CA LEU A 68 -14.62 5.93 -5.95
C LEU A 68 -14.34 7.06 -6.94
N TYR A 69 -14.02 6.70 -8.18
CA TYR A 69 -13.71 7.64 -9.25
C TYR A 69 -14.89 8.55 -9.58
N ALA A 70 -16.08 7.98 -9.74
CA ALA A 70 -17.28 8.74 -10.06
C ALA A 70 -17.71 9.68 -8.92
N GLN A 71 -17.60 9.24 -7.66
CA GLN A 71 -18.00 10.06 -6.53
C GLN A 71 -17.01 11.17 -6.23
N ASN A 72 -15.72 10.97 -6.50
CA ASN A 72 -14.67 12.00 -6.45
C ASN A 72 -14.59 12.79 -5.12
N THR A 73 -14.87 12.12 -4.00
CA THR A 73 -14.84 12.74 -2.65
C THR A 73 -13.66 12.27 -1.80
N HIS A 74 -13.13 11.08 -2.04
CA HIS A 74 -12.01 10.52 -1.30
C HIS A 74 -10.87 10.17 -2.23
N ALA A 75 -9.64 10.22 -1.74
CA ALA A 75 -8.48 9.62 -2.39
C ALA A 75 -8.03 8.40 -1.58
N VAL A 76 -7.40 7.41 -2.20
CA VAL A 76 -6.85 6.25 -1.48
C VAL A 76 -5.35 6.19 -1.73
N LEU A 77 -4.55 6.32 -0.68
CA LEU A 77 -3.10 6.17 -0.70
C LEU A 77 -2.73 4.79 -0.13
N ILE A 78 -2.10 3.97 -0.97
CA ILE A 78 -1.59 2.65 -0.61
C ILE A 78 -0.07 2.71 -0.58
N ILE A 79 0.53 2.35 0.56
CA ILE A 79 1.98 2.37 0.76
C ILE A 79 2.49 0.94 0.90
N PHE A 80 3.47 0.55 0.10
CA PHE A 80 4.18 -0.71 0.23
C PHE A 80 5.62 -0.48 0.70
N GLN A 81 5.93 -1.02 1.88
CA GLN A 81 7.31 -1.21 2.35
C GLN A 81 7.64 -2.68 2.48
N ALA A 82 8.91 -3.02 2.26
CA ALA A 82 9.42 -4.37 2.41
C ALA A 82 10.93 -4.42 2.17
N MET A 83 11.59 -5.45 2.70
CA MET A 83 12.90 -5.87 2.23
C MET A 83 12.90 -6.20 0.73
N ASP A 84 14.08 -6.17 0.11
CA ASP A 84 14.21 -6.57 -1.29
C ASP A 84 13.83 -8.04 -1.48
N ALA A 85 13.32 -8.35 -2.68
CA ALA A 85 12.70 -9.62 -3.03
C ALA A 85 11.45 -10.07 -2.23
N ALA A 86 10.90 -9.25 -1.34
CA ALA A 86 9.64 -9.57 -0.65
C ALA A 86 8.40 -9.63 -1.55
N GLY A 87 8.42 -8.97 -2.72
CA GLY A 87 7.38 -9.13 -3.75
C GLY A 87 6.47 -7.94 -3.99
N LYS A 88 6.86 -6.72 -3.57
CA LYS A 88 6.10 -5.45 -3.77
C LYS A 88 5.56 -5.30 -5.19
N ASP A 89 6.43 -5.30 -6.21
CA ASP A 89 6.04 -5.17 -7.63
C ASP A 89 5.01 -6.22 -8.05
N SER A 90 5.18 -7.45 -7.55
CA SER A 90 4.31 -8.55 -7.91
C SER A 90 2.94 -8.42 -7.27
N THR A 91 2.88 -7.99 -6.01
CA THR A 91 1.62 -7.70 -5.32
C THR A 91 0.88 -6.57 -6.03
N ILE A 92 1.54 -5.45 -6.31
CA ILE A 92 0.96 -4.32 -7.05
C ILE A 92 0.39 -4.79 -8.39
N LYS A 93 1.22 -5.48 -9.20
CA LYS A 93 0.82 -5.96 -10.53
C LYS A 93 -0.43 -6.83 -10.50
N HIS A 94 -0.54 -7.73 -9.52
CA HIS A 94 -1.63 -8.70 -9.49
C HIS A 94 -2.89 -8.18 -8.80
N VAL A 95 -2.76 -7.42 -7.70
CA VAL A 95 -3.94 -6.89 -7.00
C VAL A 95 -4.61 -5.80 -7.83
N MET A 96 -3.83 -5.03 -8.60
CA MET A 96 -4.36 -3.93 -9.42
C MET A 96 -4.70 -4.35 -10.86
N SER A 97 -4.62 -5.63 -11.22
CA SER A 97 -4.73 -6.04 -12.64
C SER A 97 -6.12 -5.85 -13.27
N GLY A 98 -7.16 -5.71 -12.45
CA GLY A 98 -8.53 -5.42 -12.91
C GLY A 98 -8.96 -3.97 -12.73
N ILE A 99 -8.10 -3.12 -12.14
CA ILE A 99 -8.43 -1.72 -11.87
C ILE A 99 -8.26 -0.89 -13.14
N ASN A 100 -9.16 0.08 -13.37
CA ASN A 100 -9.04 0.99 -14.50
C ASN A 100 -7.77 1.86 -14.33
N PRO A 101 -6.85 1.85 -15.31
CA PRO A 101 -5.59 2.59 -15.18
C PRO A 101 -5.78 4.11 -15.06
N GLN A 102 -6.93 4.68 -15.46
CA GLN A 102 -7.21 6.11 -15.24
C GLN A 102 -7.41 6.43 -13.75
N GLY A 103 -7.96 5.49 -12.99
CA GLY A 103 -8.23 5.63 -11.57
C GLY A 103 -7.08 5.20 -10.66
N CYS A 104 -5.94 4.75 -11.20
CA CYS A 104 -4.83 4.21 -10.40
C CYS A 104 -3.46 4.67 -10.91
N GLN A 105 -2.60 5.15 -10.01
CA GLN A 105 -1.23 5.56 -10.33
C GLN A 105 -0.23 4.90 -9.40
N VAL A 106 0.91 4.46 -9.94
CA VAL A 106 2.04 3.92 -9.16
C VAL A 106 3.21 4.89 -9.20
N SER A 107 3.69 5.28 -8.04
CA SER A 107 4.90 6.09 -7.84
C SER A 107 5.94 5.23 -7.12
N SER A 108 7.05 4.94 -7.79
CA SER A 108 8.14 4.13 -7.23
C SER A 108 9.30 5.02 -6.81
N PHE A 109 9.57 5.10 -5.51
CA PHE A 109 10.60 5.98 -4.97
C PHE A 109 11.95 5.25 -4.88
N LYS A 110 12.98 5.82 -5.52
CA LYS A 110 14.36 5.35 -5.45
C LYS A 110 15.18 6.27 -4.55
N ALA A 111 16.51 6.13 -4.59
CA ALA A 111 17.45 7.10 -4.03
C ALA A 111 17.04 8.53 -4.50
N PRO A 112 16.99 9.51 -3.59
CA PRO A 112 16.56 10.86 -3.96
C PRO A 112 17.49 11.53 -4.95
N SER A 113 16.94 12.36 -5.83
CA SER A 113 17.74 13.23 -6.71
C SER A 113 18.36 14.41 -5.94
N THR A 114 19.31 15.13 -6.55
CA THR A 114 19.87 16.35 -5.96
C THR A 114 18.81 17.40 -5.68
N GLU A 115 17.81 17.55 -6.57
CA GLU A 115 16.68 18.46 -6.34
C GLU A 115 15.86 18.01 -5.13
N GLU A 116 15.53 16.72 -5.06
CA GLU A 116 14.77 16.17 -3.93
C GLU A 116 15.52 16.32 -2.60
N LEU A 117 16.85 16.20 -2.59
CA LEU A 117 17.69 16.41 -1.39
C LEU A 117 17.80 17.87 -0.96
N ASN A 118 17.47 18.83 -1.84
CA ASN A 118 17.40 20.26 -1.49
C ASN A 118 16.05 20.65 -0.86
N HIS A 119 15.11 19.72 -0.76
CA HIS A 119 13.83 19.88 -0.08
C HIS A 119 13.75 18.97 1.17
N ASP A 120 12.69 19.13 1.96
CA ASP A 120 12.39 18.17 3.02
C ASP A 120 12.02 16.79 2.43
N TYR A 121 12.14 15.73 3.24
CA TYR A 121 11.96 14.36 2.77
C TYR A 121 10.52 14.00 2.39
N LEU A 122 9.52 14.79 2.82
CA LEU A 122 8.11 14.58 2.50
C LEU A 122 7.72 15.24 1.16
N TRP A 123 8.47 16.26 0.71
CA TRP A 123 8.15 17.05 -0.49
C TRP A 123 7.92 16.20 -1.73
N ARG A 124 8.85 15.30 -2.08
CA ARG A 124 8.75 14.49 -3.29
C ARG A 124 7.56 13.52 -3.26
N CYS A 125 7.25 13.00 -2.08
CA CYS A 125 6.10 12.13 -1.88
C CYS A 125 4.80 12.93 -1.93
N SER A 126 4.80 14.17 -1.41
CA SER A 126 3.65 15.07 -1.47
C SER A 126 3.26 15.44 -2.91
N LYS A 127 4.25 15.62 -3.79
CA LYS A 127 4.01 15.84 -5.24
C LYS A 127 3.33 14.67 -5.94
N ALA A 128 3.41 13.47 -5.35
CA ALA A 128 2.92 12.24 -5.95
C ALA A 128 1.61 11.73 -5.30
N LEU A 129 1.01 12.51 -4.39
CA LEU A 129 -0.25 12.13 -3.74
C LEU A 129 -1.38 11.94 -4.77
N PRO A 130 -2.29 10.98 -4.54
CA PRO A 130 -3.44 10.80 -5.40
C PRO A 130 -4.43 11.96 -5.29
N GLU A 131 -5.03 12.30 -6.43
CA GLU A 131 -6.23 13.15 -6.47
C GLU A 131 -7.43 12.40 -5.87
N ARG A 132 -8.49 13.14 -5.54
CA ARG A 132 -9.78 12.52 -5.20
C ARG A 132 -10.27 11.65 -6.37
N GLY A 133 -11.02 10.61 -6.03
CA GLY A 133 -11.48 9.59 -6.96
C GLY A 133 -10.41 8.58 -7.39
N ARG A 134 -9.15 8.73 -6.96
CA ARG A 134 -8.03 7.90 -7.45
C ARG A 134 -7.37 7.10 -6.34
N ILE A 135 -6.74 6.00 -6.76
CA ILE A 135 -5.85 5.17 -5.94
C ILE A 135 -4.41 5.53 -6.30
N GLY A 136 -3.66 6.06 -5.34
CA GLY A 136 -2.22 6.31 -5.44
C GLY A 136 -1.46 5.20 -4.74
N ILE A 137 -0.47 4.60 -5.41
CA ILE A 137 0.32 3.50 -4.87
C ILE A 137 1.78 3.93 -4.77
N PHE A 138 2.29 3.96 -3.56
CA PHE A 138 3.69 4.21 -3.25
C PHE A 138 4.43 2.87 -3.12
N ASN A 139 5.31 2.57 -4.10
CA ASN A 139 6.26 1.46 -4.02
C ASN A 139 7.56 2.00 -3.42
N ARG A 140 7.81 1.70 -2.12
CA ARG A 140 8.59 2.55 -1.21
C ARG A 140 7.92 3.92 -1.00
N SER A 141 8.34 4.70 -0.01
CA SER A 141 7.65 5.95 0.37
C SER A 141 8.54 6.87 1.21
N TYR A 142 7.96 7.91 1.82
CA TYR A 142 8.64 8.75 2.82
C TYR A 142 9.15 7.96 4.03
N TYR A 143 8.64 6.75 4.27
CA TYR A 143 9.18 5.86 5.30
C TYR A 143 10.64 5.46 5.05
N GLU A 144 11.15 5.51 3.80
CA GLU A 144 12.58 5.28 3.55
C GLU A 144 13.45 6.22 4.39
N GLU A 145 12.95 7.42 4.72
CA GLU A 145 13.65 8.37 5.57
C GLU A 145 13.99 7.82 6.95
N ILE A 146 13.12 6.99 7.52
CA ILE A 146 13.31 6.38 8.84
C ILE A 146 13.66 4.89 8.74
N LEU A 147 14.01 4.41 7.55
CA LEU A 147 14.48 3.05 7.30
C LEU A 147 15.96 3.07 6.91
N VAL A 148 16.27 3.31 5.63
CA VAL A 148 17.64 3.21 5.10
C VAL A 148 18.58 4.18 5.80
N THR A 149 18.13 5.39 6.15
CA THR A 149 19.02 6.37 6.80
C THR A 149 19.29 6.08 8.28
N ARG A 150 18.54 5.15 8.90
CA ARG A 150 18.82 4.64 10.25
C ARG A 150 19.84 3.50 10.22
N VAL A 151 19.72 2.61 9.25
CA VAL A 151 20.66 1.50 9.04
C VAL A 151 22.01 2.03 8.55
N HIS A 152 21.98 3.07 7.72
CA HIS A 152 23.14 3.73 7.10
C HIS A 152 23.17 5.23 7.46
N PRO A 153 23.58 5.61 8.70
CA PRO A 153 23.53 7.00 9.18
C PRO A 153 24.38 7.99 8.37
N GLU A 154 25.38 7.53 7.64
CA GLU A 154 26.17 8.33 6.71
C GLU A 154 25.32 8.95 5.60
N ILE A 155 24.25 8.29 5.16
CA ILE A 155 23.30 8.85 4.19
C ILE A 155 22.68 10.12 4.74
N LEU A 156 22.29 10.11 6.01
CA LEU A 156 21.72 11.28 6.68
C LEU A 156 22.76 12.38 6.88
N LYS A 157 23.98 12.02 7.28
CA LYS A 157 25.09 12.97 7.50
C LYS A 157 25.52 13.71 6.23
N GLN A 158 25.35 13.09 5.06
CA GLN A 158 25.68 13.69 3.76
C GLN A 158 24.59 14.66 3.24
N ARG A 159 23.44 14.74 3.92
CA ARG A 159 22.37 15.65 3.49
C ARG A 159 22.68 17.10 3.85
N PRO A 160 22.18 18.06 3.05
CA PRO A 160 22.31 19.49 3.33
C PRO A 160 21.36 19.93 4.46
N LEU A 161 21.42 19.28 5.63
CA LEU A 161 20.65 19.61 6.81
C LEU A 161 21.49 20.43 7.80
N PRO A 162 20.90 21.42 8.50
CA PRO A 162 21.55 22.05 9.64
C PRO A 162 22.01 21.02 10.66
N VAL A 163 23.28 21.10 11.08
CA VAL A 163 23.90 20.14 12.03
C VAL A 163 23.11 20.05 13.33
N SER A 164 22.50 21.16 13.77
CA SER A 164 21.68 21.21 14.99
C SER A 164 20.40 20.37 14.93
N ILE A 165 19.95 19.96 13.75
CA ILE A 165 18.74 19.14 13.56
C ILE A 165 19.07 17.64 13.64
N VAL A 166 20.33 17.25 13.41
CA VAL A 166 20.75 15.84 13.45
C VAL A 166 21.25 15.51 14.85
N ASP A 167 20.32 15.43 15.80
CA ASP A 167 20.56 15.08 17.20
C ASP A 167 20.04 13.66 17.53
N ASN A 168 20.09 13.29 18.82
CA ASN A 168 19.65 11.98 19.29
C ASN A 168 18.13 11.78 19.21
N ASP A 169 17.35 12.84 19.05
CA ASP A 169 15.88 12.82 19.03
C ASP A 169 15.29 12.87 17.60
N ILE A 170 16.15 12.90 16.57
CA ILE A 170 15.70 13.04 15.18
C ILE A 170 14.67 11.97 14.76
N TRP A 171 14.83 10.72 15.21
CA TRP A 171 13.90 9.64 14.83
C TRP A 171 12.53 9.81 15.48
N LYS A 172 12.51 10.21 16.76
CA LYS A 172 11.27 10.53 17.48
C LYS A 172 10.53 11.66 16.79
N ARG A 173 11.25 12.72 16.39
CA ARG A 173 10.68 13.83 15.61
C ARG A 173 10.12 13.35 14.27
N ARG A 174 10.85 12.52 13.52
CA ARG A 174 10.38 12.00 12.22
C ARG A 174 9.13 11.12 12.34
N PHE A 175 9.01 10.32 13.40
CA PHE A 175 7.77 9.59 13.64
C PHE A 175 6.59 10.54 13.86
N GLU A 176 6.79 11.59 14.66
CA GLU A 176 5.78 12.62 14.90
C GLU A 176 5.41 13.38 13.62
N GLU A 177 6.40 13.82 12.84
CA GLU A 177 6.21 14.49 11.55
C GLU A 177 5.41 13.63 10.56
N ILE A 178 5.76 12.35 10.41
CA ILE A 178 5.04 11.40 9.56
C ILE A 178 3.61 11.22 10.05
N ASN A 179 3.40 11.01 11.35
CA ASN A 179 2.06 10.86 11.92
C ASN A 179 1.20 12.11 11.73
N ASN A 180 1.80 13.30 11.87
CA ASN A 180 1.13 14.58 11.64
C ASN A 180 0.77 14.77 10.17
N TYR A 181 1.67 14.41 9.25
CA TYR A 181 1.44 14.45 7.82
C TYR A 181 0.31 13.51 7.41
N GLU A 182 0.34 12.24 7.83
CA GLU A 182 -0.72 11.27 7.55
C GLU A 182 -2.06 11.72 8.12
N LYS A 183 -2.07 12.26 9.35
CA LYS A 183 -3.28 12.81 9.97
C LYS A 183 -3.84 13.99 9.18
N HIS A 184 -2.98 14.88 8.69
CA HIS A 184 -3.38 15.99 7.83
C HIS A 184 -4.06 15.47 6.56
N LEU A 185 -3.50 14.46 5.90
CA LEU A 185 -4.09 13.86 4.69
C LEU A 185 -5.44 13.20 4.98
N VAL A 186 -5.55 12.43 6.06
CA VAL A 186 -6.81 11.77 6.45
C VAL A 186 -7.91 12.79 6.75
N ASN A 187 -7.59 13.86 7.47
CA ASN A 187 -8.53 14.95 7.75
C ASN A 187 -9.03 15.66 6.48
N ASN A 188 -8.34 15.49 5.35
CA ASN A 188 -8.71 16.07 4.05
C ASN A 188 -9.35 15.04 3.09
N GLY A 189 -9.63 13.82 3.55
CA GLY A 189 -10.34 12.79 2.78
C GLY A 189 -9.44 11.79 2.05
N THR A 190 -8.17 11.68 2.44
CA THR A 190 -7.27 10.63 1.94
C THR A 190 -7.28 9.44 2.88
N ILE A 191 -7.66 8.27 2.37
CA ILE A 191 -7.60 7.01 3.11
C ILE A 191 -6.21 6.41 2.95
N ILE A 192 -5.54 6.07 4.05
CA ILE A 192 -4.16 5.58 4.02
C ILE A 192 -4.11 4.11 4.45
N LEU A 193 -3.58 3.26 3.57
CA LEU A 193 -3.36 1.83 3.82
C LEU A 193 -1.87 1.52 3.68
N LYS A 194 -1.22 1.08 4.75
CA LYS A 194 0.23 0.85 4.79
C LYS A 194 0.52 -0.64 4.96
N PHE A 195 1.25 -1.22 4.01
CA PHE A 195 1.55 -2.64 3.97
C PHE A 195 3.05 -2.88 4.09
N PHE A 196 3.43 -3.64 5.10
CA PHE A 196 4.76 -4.24 5.16
C PHE A 196 4.68 -5.68 4.67
N LEU A 197 5.43 -6.03 3.63
CA LEU A 197 5.52 -7.42 3.15
C LEU A 197 6.65 -8.13 3.90
N ASN A 198 6.29 -8.90 4.93
CA ASN A 198 7.20 -9.62 5.81
C ASN A 198 7.65 -10.94 5.18
N VAL A 199 8.83 -10.93 4.56
CA VAL A 199 9.46 -12.12 3.96
C VAL A 199 10.50 -12.68 4.92
N SER A 200 10.64 -13.99 5.01
CA SER A 200 11.71 -14.61 5.78
C SER A 200 13.08 -14.36 5.14
N LYS A 201 14.12 -14.42 5.97
CA LYS A 201 15.51 -14.32 5.51
C LYS A 201 15.81 -15.48 4.55
N GLU A 202 15.25 -16.66 4.78
CA GLU A 202 15.39 -17.87 3.97
C GLU A 202 14.75 -17.68 2.59
N GLU A 203 13.46 -17.33 2.53
CA GLU A 203 12.75 -17.13 1.26
C GLU A 203 13.38 -15.99 0.44
N GLN A 204 13.87 -14.92 1.09
CA GLN A 204 14.57 -13.85 0.37
C GLN A 204 15.81 -14.40 -0.37
N LYS A 205 16.62 -15.25 0.29
CA LYS A 205 17.79 -15.86 -0.33
C LYS A 205 17.40 -16.70 -1.54
N ASP A 206 16.38 -17.54 -1.40
CA ASP A 206 15.91 -18.40 -2.48
C ASP A 206 15.44 -17.58 -3.68
N ARG A 207 14.72 -16.48 -3.42
CA ARG A 207 14.28 -15.55 -4.47
C ARG A 207 15.43 -14.80 -5.15
N PHE A 208 16.48 -14.45 -4.41
CA PHE A 208 17.68 -13.84 -5.01
C PHE A 208 18.42 -14.83 -5.90
N LEU A 209 18.65 -16.06 -5.43
CA LEU A 209 19.28 -17.12 -6.22
C LEU A 209 18.43 -17.44 -7.46
N GLU A 210 17.10 -17.51 -7.34
CA GLU A 210 16.20 -17.68 -8.48
C GLU A 210 16.36 -16.55 -9.51
N ARG A 211 16.50 -15.29 -9.08
CA ARG A 211 16.69 -14.15 -10.00
C ARG A 211 18.03 -14.19 -10.72
N ILE A 212 19.10 -14.56 -10.02
CA ILE A 212 20.46 -14.69 -10.59
C ILE A 212 20.50 -15.81 -11.63
N ASN A 213 19.82 -16.92 -11.36
CA ASN A 213 19.81 -18.10 -12.22
C ASN A 213 18.83 -18.00 -13.41
N ARG A 214 18.11 -16.89 -13.54
CA ARG A 214 17.10 -16.68 -14.59
C ARG A 214 17.45 -15.45 -15.43
N PRO A 215 17.99 -15.61 -16.66
CA PRO A 215 18.46 -14.50 -17.48
C PRO A 215 17.47 -13.33 -17.64
N GLU A 216 16.17 -13.62 -17.75
CA GLU A 216 15.10 -12.62 -17.88
C GLU A 216 14.79 -11.83 -16.59
N LYS A 217 15.44 -12.20 -15.47
CA LYS A 217 15.32 -11.56 -14.15
C LYS A 217 16.62 -10.90 -13.68
N ASN A 218 17.76 -11.15 -14.33
CA ASN A 218 19.06 -10.60 -13.92
C ASN A 218 19.04 -9.07 -13.80
N TRP A 219 18.32 -8.38 -14.66
CA TRP A 219 18.17 -6.91 -14.61
C TRP A 219 17.49 -6.39 -13.32
N LYS A 220 16.85 -7.27 -12.53
CA LYS A 220 16.18 -6.95 -11.26
C LYS A 220 17.04 -7.20 -10.03
N PHE A 221 18.30 -7.60 -10.21
CA PHE A 221 19.18 -7.92 -9.10
C PHE A 221 20.45 -7.08 -9.20
N SER A 222 20.90 -6.58 -8.06
CA SER A 222 22.18 -5.89 -7.92
C SER A 222 23.03 -6.54 -6.84
N GLU A 223 24.34 -6.42 -6.92
CA GLU A 223 25.24 -6.85 -5.83
C GLU A 223 24.90 -6.14 -4.51
N ASN A 224 24.47 -4.87 -4.59
CA ASN A 224 24.03 -4.12 -3.41
C ASN A 224 22.88 -4.81 -2.68
N ASP A 225 21.96 -5.48 -3.39
CA ASP A 225 20.85 -6.21 -2.76
C ASP A 225 21.35 -7.34 -1.83
N ALA A 226 22.48 -7.97 -2.17
CA ALA A 226 23.13 -8.97 -1.31
C ALA A 226 23.87 -8.33 -0.14
N ASN A 227 24.47 -7.16 -0.33
CA ASN A 227 25.14 -6.42 0.74
C ASN A 227 24.14 -5.88 1.77
N GLU A 228 22.99 -5.33 1.33
CA GLU A 228 21.91 -4.88 2.23
C GLU A 228 21.36 -6.02 3.09
N ARG A 229 21.38 -7.25 2.58
CA ARG A 229 20.97 -8.45 3.35
C ARG A 229 21.87 -8.71 4.56
N ALA A 230 23.11 -8.24 4.58
CA ALA A 230 23.98 -8.36 5.75
C ALA A 230 23.43 -7.57 6.95
N TYR A 231 22.72 -6.47 6.71
CA TYR A 231 22.08 -5.61 7.71
C TYR A 231 20.66 -6.05 8.06
N TRP A 232 20.31 -7.32 7.81
CA TRP A 232 18.95 -7.83 8.01
C TRP A 232 18.39 -7.52 9.40
N ASP A 233 19.17 -7.79 10.44
CA ASP A 233 18.71 -7.63 11.82
C ASP A 233 18.52 -6.15 12.18
N ASP A 234 19.37 -5.27 11.65
CA ASP A 234 19.23 -3.80 11.79
C ASP A 234 17.96 -3.30 11.11
N TYR A 235 17.70 -3.75 9.88
CA TYR A 235 16.46 -3.41 9.18
C TYR A 235 15.23 -3.90 9.93
N MET A 236 15.23 -5.15 10.43
CA MET A 236 14.08 -5.69 11.16
C MET A 236 13.81 -4.91 12.44
N ALA A 237 14.86 -4.52 13.18
CA ALA A 237 14.72 -3.67 14.38
C ALA A 237 14.17 -2.28 14.03
N VAL A 238 14.65 -1.67 12.95
CA VAL A 238 14.18 -0.36 12.48
C VAL A 238 12.72 -0.42 11.98
N TYR A 239 12.32 -1.49 11.28
CA TYR A 239 10.94 -1.73 10.90
C TYR A 239 10.02 -1.89 12.12
N GLU A 240 10.41 -2.72 13.09
CA GLU A 240 9.66 -2.90 14.34
C GLU A 240 9.43 -1.56 15.06
N ASP A 241 10.48 -0.75 15.18
CA ASP A 241 10.40 0.57 15.82
C ASP A 241 9.49 1.52 15.03
N MET A 242 9.57 1.51 13.69
CA MET A 242 8.66 2.26 12.83
C MET A 242 7.19 1.86 13.06
N PHE A 243 6.86 0.57 13.10
CA PHE A 243 5.48 0.11 13.32
C PHE A 243 4.95 0.56 14.68
N ASN A 244 5.76 0.41 15.72
CA ASN A 244 5.42 0.77 17.10
C ASN A 244 5.15 2.27 17.29
N HIS A 245 5.67 3.13 16.40
CA HIS A 245 5.49 4.58 16.49
C HIS A 245 4.57 5.18 15.43
N THR A 246 4.27 4.46 14.34
CA THR A 246 3.53 5.02 13.20
C THR A 246 2.29 4.23 12.81
N SER A 247 1.95 3.13 13.47
CA SER A 247 0.62 2.52 13.29
C SER A 247 -0.41 3.25 14.14
N THR A 248 -1.38 3.88 13.49
CA THR A 248 -2.43 4.66 14.15
C THR A 248 -3.81 4.17 13.75
N LYS A 249 -4.86 4.59 14.48
CA LYS A 249 -6.26 4.26 14.13
C LYS A 249 -6.67 4.80 12.76
N TYR A 250 -6.11 5.95 12.35
CA TYR A 250 -6.47 6.65 11.11
C TYR A 250 -5.58 6.27 9.93
N ALA A 251 -4.38 5.74 10.19
CA ALA A 251 -3.45 5.23 9.18
C ALA A 251 -2.75 3.98 9.76
N PRO A 252 -3.40 2.81 9.73
CA PRO A 252 -2.85 1.59 10.29
C PRO A 252 -1.75 1.00 9.40
N TRP A 253 -0.79 0.33 10.03
CA TRP A 253 0.10 -0.62 9.36
C TRP A 253 -0.52 -2.01 9.34
N TYR A 254 -0.27 -2.73 8.25
CA TYR A 254 -0.57 -4.14 8.09
C TYR A 254 0.71 -4.91 7.79
N ILE A 255 1.06 -5.88 8.65
CA ILE A 255 2.22 -6.76 8.45
C ILE A 255 1.74 -8.05 7.77
N ILE A 256 2.05 -8.18 6.48
CA ILE A 256 1.53 -9.25 5.62
C ILE A 256 2.61 -10.32 5.42
N PRO A 257 2.34 -11.60 5.70
CA PRO A 257 3.27 -12.69 5.38
C PRO A 257 3.53 -12.76 3.87
N ALA A 258 4.81 -12.78 3.53
CA ALA A 258 5.28 -12.59 2.16
C ALA A 258 5.99 -13.81 1.57
N ASP A 259 6.13 -14.92 2.29
CA ASP A 259 6.76 -16.13 1.76
C ASP A 259 5.88 -16.80 0.71
N ARG A 260 4.56 -16.74 0.90
CA ARG A 260 3.56 -17.27 -0.03
C ARG A 260 2.89 -16.15 -0.82
N LYS A 261 3.47 -15.78 -1.96
CA LYS A 261 2.95 -14.71 -2.85
C LYS A 261 1.44 -14.77 -3.13
N TRP A 262 0.85 -15.96 -3.23
CA TRP A 262 -0.60 -16.13 -3.48
C TRP A 262 -1.44 -15.67 -2.29
N PHE A 263 -0.97 -15.93 -1.07
CA PHE A 263 -1.64 -15.56 0.17
C PHE A 263 -1.47 -14.05 0.43
N THR A 264 -0.25 -13.54 0.26
CA THR A 264 0.05 -12.09 0.34
C THR A 264 -0.90 -11.26 -0.51
N ARG A 265 -1.10 -11.65 -1.78
CA ARG A 265 -2.00 -10.94 -2.71
C ARG A 265 -3.46 -11.01 -2.27
N LEU A 266 -3.91 -12.16 -1.80
CA LEU A 266 -5.29 -12.36 -1.34
C LEU A 266 -5.60 -11.47 -0.13
N VAL A 267 -4.70 -11.45 0.85
CA VAL A 267 -4.85 -10.64 2.07
C VAL A 267 -4.83 -9.14 1.73
N VAL A 268 -3.87 -8.69 0.92
CA VAL A 268 -3.79 -7.28 0.50
C VAL A 268 -5.06 -6.85 -0.25
N ALA A 269 -5.53 -7.66 -1.20
CA ALA A 269 -6.79 -7.38 -1.91
C ALA A 269 -7.99 -7.31 -0.95
N GLY A 270 -8.05 -8.22 0.02
CA GLY A 270 -9.09 -8.25 1.04
C GLY A 270 -9.10 -7.01 1.93
N ILE A 271 -7.94 -6.52 2.35
CA ILE A 271 -7.81 -5.31 3.18
C ILE A 271 -8.27 -4.08 2.38
N ILE A 272 -7.79 -3.92 1.15
CA ILE A 272 -8.19 -2.78 0.29
C ILE A 272 -9.70 -2.81 0.04
N TYR A 273 -10.26 -3.99 -0.25
CA TYR A 273 -11.69 -4.16 -0.47
C TYR A 273 -12.50 -3.75 0.76
N THR A 274 -12.09 -4.23 1.94
CA THR A 274 -12.78 -3.93 3.20
C THR A 274 -12.79 -2.42 3.44
N GLN A 275 -11.65 -1.77 3.23
CA GLN A 275 -11.57 -0.33 3.41
C GLN A 275 -12.46 0.45 2.42
N LEU A 276 -12.46 0.08 1.13
CA LEU A 276 -13.31 0.73 0.13
C LEU A 276 -14.81 0.53 0.41
N LYS A 277 -15.18 -0.66 0.89
CA LYS A 277 -16.55 -0.99 1.30
C LYS A 277 -17.00 -0.12 2.47
N GLU A 278 -16.15 0.07 3.48
CA GLU A 278 -16.46 0.86 4.68
C GLU A 278 -16.67 2.35 4.39
N LEU A 279 -16.14 2.87 3.28
CA LEU A 279 -16.41 4.24 2.83
C LEU A 279 -17.86 4.47 2.41
N ASN A 280 -18.65 3.41 2.22
CA ASN A 280 -20.06 3.48 1.79
C ASN A 280 -20.25 4.36 0.54
N LEU A 281 -19.33 4.22 -0.42
CA LEU A 281 -19.30 5.01 -1.65
C LEU A 281 -20.58 4.81 -2.48
N LYS A 282 -21.00 5.85 -3.19
CA LYS A 282 -22.19 5.83 -4.06
C LYS A 282 -21.91 6.61 -5.33
N TYR A 283 -22.44 6.11 -6.45
CA TYR A 283 -22.49 6.90 -7.68
C TYR A 283 -23.22 8.23 -7.45
N PRO A 284 -22.78 9.33 -8.09
CA PRO A 284 -23.48 10.60 -8.01
C PRO A 284 -24.95 10.46 -8.42
N THR A 285 -25.84 11.06 -7.63
CA THR A 285 -27.27 11.15 -7.99
C THR A 285 -27.48 12.33 -8.93
N LEU A 286 -28.22 12.11 -10.00
CA LEU A 286 -28.58 13.16 -10.95
C LEU A 286 -29.60 14.12 -10.34
N SER A 287 -29.45 15.42 -10.61
CA SER A 287 -30.50 16.41 -10.35
C SER A 287 -31.69 16.18 -11.30
N LYS A 288 -32.85 16.79 -10.99
CA LYS A 288 -34.03 16.71 -11.88
C LYS A 288 -33.72 17.31 -13.26
N GLU A 289 -32.95 18.39 -13.29
CA GLU A 289 -32.49 19.07 -14.51
C GLU A 289 -31.59 18.15 -15.33
N GLN A 290 -30.56 17.56 -14.72
CA GLN A 290 -29.65 16.62 -15.39
C GLN A 290 -30.39 15.39 -15.93
N HIS A 291 -31.36 14.87 -15.18
CA HIS A 291 -32.19 13.76 -15.66
C HIS A 291 -33.03 14.17 -16.87
N HIS A 292 -33.59 15.39 -16.87
CA HIS A 292 -34.33 15.91 -18.02
C HIS A 292 -33.43 16.11 -19.25
N GLU A 293 -32.22 16.62 -19.06
CA GLU A 293 -31.20 16.76 -20.13
C GLU A 293 -30.84 15.40 -20.75
N LEU A 294 -30.64 14.35 -19.95
CA LEU A 294 -30.39 13.00 -20.44
C LEU A 294 -31.56 12.45 -21.27
N LEU A 295 -32.81 12.67 -20.83
CA LEU A 295 -33.99 12.26 -21.58
C LEU A 295 -34.10 13.00 -22.91
N ASN A 296 -33.77 14.29 -22.94
CA ASN A 296 -33.75 15.07 -24.18
C ASN A 296 -32.63 14.62 -25.13
N ALA A 297 -31.42 14.39 -24.60
CA ALA A 297 -30.31 13.84 -25.39
C ALA A 297 -30.66 12.48 -25.99
N LYS A 298 -31.31 11.60 -25.22
CA LYS A 298 -31.81 10.31 -25.69
C LYS A 298 -32.78 10.47 -26.87
N LYS A 299 -33.78 11.37 -26.75
CA LYS A 299 -34.73 11.65 -27.83
C LYS A 299 -34.04 12.16 -29.09
N ILE A 300 -33.05 13.06 -28.96
CA ILE A 300 -32.27 13.58 -30.09
C ILE A 300 -31.57 12.43 -30.81
N LEU A 301 -30.86 11.57 -30.08
CA LEU A 301 -30.14 10.43 -30.66
C LEU A 301 -31.06 9.41 -31.34
N GLU A 302 -32.21 9.09 -30.73
CA GLU A 302 -33.20 8.16 -31.30
C GLU A 302 -33.87 8.72 -32.57
N SER A 303 -33.83 10.04 -32.77
CA SER A 303 -34.40 10.70 -33.96
C SER A 303 -33.44 10.83 -35.14
N GLN A 304 -32.15 10.55 -34.94
CA GLN A 304 -31.13 10.58 -36.00
C GLN A 304 -31.16 9.25 -36.77
N LYS A 305 -31.29 9.34 -38.11
CA LYS A 305 -31.26 8.19 -39.02
C LYS A 305 -29.84 7.82 -39.41
#